data_AF-A0A957GQE3-F1
#
_entry.id   AF-A0A957GQE3-F1
#
_cell.length_a   1.000
_cell.length_b   1.000
_cell.length_c   1.000
_cell.angle_alpha   90.00
_cell.angle_beta   90.00
_cell.angle_gamma   90.00
#
_symmetry.space_group_name_H-M   'P 1'
#
loop_
_entity.id
_entity.type
_entity.pdbx_description
1 polymer ?
#
loop_
_entity_poly.entity_id
_entity_poly.type
_entity_poly.pdbx_seq_one_letter_code
_entity_poly.pdbx_strand_id
1 'polypeptide(L)' 'MKKWMNQYHVYMLRIWTPGKDEAPPTLSLEDPHTGQRIGFGTLQEFYDFLQKSYEGAMIKG' A
#
# COMPACT_ATOMS: atom_id res chain seq x y z
N MET A 1 -9.99 -25.32 -18.02
CA MET A 1 -8.74 -24.83 -17.39
C MET A 1 -9.12 -23.79 -16.35
N LYS A 2 -8.90 -24.05 -15.06
CA LYS A 2 -9.04 -23.02 -14.03
C LYS A 2 -7.89 -22.04 -14.21
N LYS A 3 -8.21 -20.81 -14.62
CA LYS A 3 -7.25 -19.72 -14.76
C LYS A 3 -6.87 -19.33 -13.32
N TRP A 4 -5.71 -19.81 -12.85
CA TRP A 4 -5.10 -19.28 -11.64
C TRP A 4 -4.72 -17.84 -11.97
N MET A 5 -5.66 -16.93 -11.76
CA MET A 5 -5.41 -15.51 -11.88
C MET A 5 -4.60 -15.18 -10.65
N ASN A 6 -3.27 -15.35 -10.74
CA ASN A 6 -2.33 -14.84 -9.74
C ASN A 6 -2.75 -13.40 -9.48
N GLN A 7 -3.35 -13.14 -8.32
CA GLN A 7 -3.79 -11.81 -7.93
C GLN A 7 -2.52 -11.04 -7.53
N TYR A 8 -1.81 -10.57 -8.55
CA TYR A 8 -0.62 -9.77 -8.39
C TYR A 8 -1.04 -8.37 -7.97
N HIS A 9 -0.77 -8.03 -6.71
CA HIS A 9 -0.98 -6.69 -6.18
C HIS A 9 0.31 -5.88 -6.34
N VAL A 10 0.21 -4.75 -7.02
CA VAL A 10 1.32 -3.81 -7.21
C VAL A 10 0.87 -2.43 -6.77
N TYR A 11 1.75 -1.73 -6.07
CA TYR A 11 1.52 -0.36 -5.62
C TYR A 11 2.78 0.47 -5.85
N MET A 12 2.60 1.74 -6.17
CA MET A 12 3.66 2.74 -6.11
C MET A 12 3.68 3.38 -4.72
N LEU A 13 4.78 3.19 -3.99
CA LEU A 13 5.00 3.85 -2.70
C LEU A 13 5.43 5.31 -2.92
N ARG A 14 4.76 6.22 -2.23
CA ARG A 14 5.08 7.64 -2.21
C ARG A 14 5.36 8.08 -0.79
N ILE A 15 6.49 8.77 -0.60
CA ILE A 15 6.90 9.35 0.66
C ILE A 15 6.98 10.85 0.46
N TRP A 16 6.14 11.60 1.16
CA TRP A 16 6.22 13.05 1.21
C TRP A 16 6.94 13.47 2.48
N THR A 17 8.18 13.95 2.32
CA THR A 17 8.95 14.54 3.41
C THR A 17 8.81 16.05 3.33
N PRO A 18 8.05 16.67 4.23
CA PRO A 18 7.94 18.12 4.26
C PRO A 18 9.25 18.74 4.77
N GLY A 19 9.38 20.06 4.62
CA GLY A 19 10.59 20.80 4.99
C GLY A 19 10.96 20.69 6.47
N LYS A 20 12.18 21.13 6.82
CA LYS A 20 12.61 21.20 8.23
C LYS A 20 11.65 22.13 8.98
N ASP A 21 11.07 21.63 10.08
CA ASP A 21 10.05 22.29 10.91
C ASP A 21 8.59 22.24 10.41
N GLU A 22 8.29 21.41 9.40
CA GLU A 22 6.93 21.15 8.92
C GLU A 22 6.30 19.86 9.52
N ALA A 23 5.11 19.48 9.05
CA ALA A 23 4.36 18.29 9.45
C ALA A 23 5.18 16.97 9.44
N PRO A 24 4.73 15.88 10.07
CA PRO A 24 5.39 14.58 9.90
C PRO A 24 5.33 14.10 8.44
N PRO A 25 6.30 13.27 7.98
CA PRO A 25 6.25 12.67 6.66
C PRO A 25 4.95 11.90 6.44
N THR A 26 4.36 12.06 5.26
CA THR A 26 3.13 11.35 4.88
C THR A 26 3.46 10.21 3.92
N LEU A 27 2.87 9.05 4.16
CA LEU A 27 3.02 7.87 3.32
C LEU A 27 1.74 7.64 2.52
N SER A 28 1.88 7.22 1.27
CA SER A 28 0.73 6.74 0.51
C SER A 28 1.10 5.66 -0.49
N LEU A 29 0.15 4.79 -0.79
CA LEU A 29 0.22 3.82 -1.88
C LEU A 29 -0.75 4.24 -2.98
N GLU A 30 -0.30 4.12 -4.21
CA GLU A 30 -1.11 4.35 -5.40
C GLU A 30 -1.19 3.06 -6.22
N ASP A 31 -2.39 2.62 -6.53
CA ASP A 31 -2.61 1.51 -7.46
C ASP A 31 -2.37 2.01 -8.89
N PRO A 32 -1.38 1.48 -9.62
CA PRO A 32 -1.05 1.96 -10.96
C PRO A 32 -2.10 1.60 -12.01
N HIS A 33 -3.00 0.65 -11.74
CA HIS A 33 -4.06 0.24 -12.65
C HIS A 33 -5.33 1.07 -12.50
N THR A 34 -5.63 1.54 -11.29
CA THR A 34 -6.87 2.30 -10.98
C THR A 34 -6.61 3.77 -10.66
N GLY A 35 -5.37 4.14 -10.33
CA GLY A 35 -5.02 5.47 -9.82
C GLY A 35 -5.53 5.72 -8.39
N GLN A 36 -6.13 4.73 -7.74
CA GLN A 36 -6.62 4.89 -6.37
C GLN A 36 -5.46 5.10 -5.42
N ARG A 37 -5.60 6.08 -4.52
CA ARG A 37 -4.59 6.38 -3.49
C ARG A 37 -5.09 6.07 -2.09
N ILE A 38 -4.23 5.44 -1.31
CA ILE A 38 -4.43 5.14 0.11
C ILE A 38 -3.36 5.89 0.89
N GLY A 39 -3.77 6.82 1.75
CA GLY A 39 -2.87 7.58 2.62
C GLY A 39 -2.76 6.96 4.01
N PHE A 40 -1.60 7.10 4.64
CA PHE A 40 -1.32 6.64 5.99
C PHE A 40 -0.79 7.81 6.82
N GLY A 41 -1.34 7.96 8.04
CA GLY A 41 -0.92 8.99 8.99
C GLY A 41 0.29 8.58 9.81
N THR A 42 0.59 7.27 9.90
CA THR A 42 1.78 6.75 10.57
C THR A 42 2.43 5.61 9.78
N LEU A 43 3.70 5.32 10.10
CA LEU A 43 4.40 4.16 9.54
C LEU A 43 3.78 2.83 9.99
N GLN A 44 3.22 2.78 11.21
CA GLN A 44 2.55 1.57 11.72
C GLN A 44 1.29 1.25 10.91
N GLU A 45 0.45 2.24 10.60
CA GLU A 45 -0.74 2.05 9.76
C GLU A 45 -0.38 1.50 8.37
N PHE A 46 0.73 1.97 7.81
CA PHE A 46 1.26 1.46 6.53
C PHE A 46 1.67 -0.01 6.63
N TYR A 47 2.40 -0.40 7.69
CA TYR A 47 2.78 -1.79 7.91
C TYR A 47 1.57 -2.71 8.14
N ASP A 48 0.60 -2.29 8.95
CA ASP A 48 -0.61 -3.06 9.20
C ASP A 48 -1.39 -3.32 7.91
N PHE A 49 -1.42 -2.35 6.99
CA PHE A 49 -2.04 -2.51 5.67
C PHE A 49 -1.30 -3.55 4.82
N LEU A 50 0.03 -3.49 4.77
CA LEU A 50 0.84 -4.46 4.01
C LEU A 50 0.68 -5.87 4.56
N GLN A 51 0.69 -6.02 5.89
CA GLN A 51 0.51 -7.31 6.55
C GLN A 51 -0.85 -7.92 6.22
N LYS A 52 -1.95 -7.15 6.35
CA LYS A 52 -3.30 -7.61 5.98
C LYS A 52 -3.40 -7.99 4.50
N SER A 53 -2.74 -7.23 3.62
CA SER A 53 -2.72 -7.51 2.18
C SER A 53 -1.99 -8.81 1.88
N TYR A 54 -0.86 -9.06 2.55
CA TYR A 54 -0.09 -10.29 2.43
C TYR A 54 -0.87 -11.50 2.97
N GLU A 55 -1.43 -11.41 4.18
CA GLU A 55 -2.23 -12.48 4.79
C GLU A 55 -3.48 -12.79 3.97
N GLY A 56 -4.17 -11.76 3.46
CA GLY A 56 -5.33 -11.93 2.58
C GLY A 56 -4.99 -12.63 1.26
N ALA A 57 -3.78 -12.42 0.74
CA ALA A 57 -3.28 -13.16 -0.43
C ALA A 57 -2.96 -14.62 -0.09
N MET A 58 -2.43 -14.90 1.11
CA MET A 58 -2.09 -16.25 1.57
C MET A 58 -3.31 -17.13 1.90
N ILE A 59 -4.43 -16.54 2.35
CA ILE A 59 -5.66 -17.26 2.70
C ILE A 59 -6.48 -17.65 1.45
N LYS A 60 -6.31 -16.92 0.34
CA LYS A 60 -7.05 -17.14 -0.93
C LYS A 60 -6.27 -17.94 -1.98
N GLY A 61 -5.04 -18.34 -1.66
CA GLY A 61 -4.14 -19.13 -2.52
C GLY A 61 -4.38 -20.62 -2.46
#